data_AF-A0A957SIK1-F1
#
_entry.id   AF-A0A957SIK1-F1
#
_cell.length_a   1.000
_cell.length_b   1.000
_cell.length_c   1.000
_cell.angle_alpha   90.00
_cell.angle_beta   90.00
_cell.angle_gamma   90.00
#
_symmetry.space_group_name_H-M   'P 1'
#
loop_
_entity.id
_entity.type
_entity.pdbx_description
1 polymer ?
#
loop_
_entity_poly.entity_id
_entity_poly.type
_entity_poly.pdbx_seq_one_letter_code
_entity_poly.pdbx_strand_id
1 'polypeptide(L)'
;DAEGAIWYADVGNKRCVRVREGGEVLQTVEVDRGCFACMLGGADGKTLFVLANDWRGPASMGDSAGTGQVLTVEVNVPHAGWP
;
A
#
# COMPACT_ATOMS: atom_id res chain seq x y z
N ASP A 1 -4.61 -1.08 -11.70
CA ASP A 1 -5.16 0.28 -11.81
C ASP A 1 -5.61 0.50 -13.25
N ALA A 2 -6.20 1.65 -13.57
CA ALA A 2 -6.80 1.89 -14.88
C ALA A 2 -5.81 1.86 -16.07
N GLU A 3 -4.50 1.92 -15.82
CA GLU A 3 -3.45 1.79 -16.85
C GLU A 3 -2.88 0.35 -16.93
N GLY A 4 -3.47 -0.60 -16.19
CA GLY A 4 -3.02 -1.99 -16.17
C GLY A 4 -1.83 -2.28 -15.25
N ALA A 5 -1.36 -1.31 -14.46
CA ALA A 5 -0.35 -1.55 -13.43
C ALA A 5 -0.97 -2.16 -12.17
N ILE A 6 -0.18 -2.89 -11.38
CA ILE A 6 -0.59 -3.44 -10.09
C ILE A 6 0.06 -2.65 -8.95
N TRP A 7 -0.58 -2.69 -7.78
CA TRP A 7 -0.03 -2.18 -6.54
C TRP A 7 0.23 -3.33 -5.59
N TYR A 8 1.40 -3.35 -4.96
CA TYR A 8 1.69 -4.29 -3.87
C TYR A 8 2.25 -3.55 -2.65
N ALA A 9 1.99 -4.12 -1.47
CA ALA A 9 2.50 -3.63 -0.20
C ALA A 9 3.75 -4.42 0.20
N ASP A 10 4.72 -3.71 0.77
CA ASP A 10 6.02 -4.25 1.17
C ASP A 10 6.27 -3.90 2.64
N VAL A 11 6.05 -4.89 3.51
CA VAL A 11 6.15 -4.73 4.97
C VAL A 11 7.58 -4.34 5.37
N GLY A 12 8.58 -5.01 4.80
CA GLY A 12 9.98 -4.84 5.19
C GLY A 12 10.56 -3.49 4.77
N ASN A 13 10.20 -3.03 3.56
CA ASN A 13 10.69 -1.76 3.02
C ASN A 13 9.74 -0.58 3.28
N LYS A 14 8.68 -0.77 4.08
CA LYS A 14 7.76 0.30 4.51
C LYS A 14 7.19 1.12 3.36
N ARG A 15 6.72 0.41 2.32
CA ARG A 15 6.28 1.06 1.08
C ARG A 15 5.16 0.30 0.39
N CYS A 16 4.44 1.01 -0.46
CA CYS A 16 3.61 0.44 -1.51
C CYS A 16 4.23 0.79 -2.86
N VAL A 17 4.23 -0.18 -3.79
CA VAL A 17 4.91 -0.03 -5.07
C VAL A 17 3.91 -0.30 -6.19
N ARG A 18 3.91 0.59 -7.18
CA ARG A 18 3.18 0.47 -8.43
C ARG A 18 4.11 -0.10 -9.48
N VAL A 19 3.74 -1.23 -10.08
CA VAL A 19 4.53 -1.87 -11.13
C VAL A 19 3.68 -2.17 -12.35
N ARG A 20 4.25 -2.00 -13.54
CA ARG A 20 3.63 -2.44 -14.80
C ARG A 20 4.09 -3.85 -15.17
N GLU A 21 3.42 -4.42 -16.17
CA GLU A 21 3.84 -5.66 -16.81
C GLU A 21 5.33 -5.59 -17.19
N GLY A 22 6.04 -6.70 -16.98
CA GLY A 22 7.50 -6.76 -17.12
C GLY A 22 8.29 -6.32 -15.89
N GLY A 23 7.62 -5.84 -14.83
CA GLY A 23 8.24 -5.55 -13.53
C GLY A 23 8.87 -4.16 -13.39
N GLU A 24 8.64 -3.27 -14.35
CA GLU A 24 9.09 -1.87 -14.23
C GLU A 24 8.31 -1.17 -13.11
N VAL A 25 9.07 -0.56 -12.19
CA VAL A 25 8.54 0.24 -11.08
C VAL A 25 8.17 1.62 -11.60
N LEU A 26 6.88 1.93 -11.54
CA LEU A 26 6.32 3.21 -11.97
C LEU A 26 6.25 4.23 -10.84
N GLN A 27 6.00 3.76 -9.62
CA GLN A 27 5.86 4.62 -8.44
C GLN A 27 6.19 3.84 -7.18
N THR A 28 6.80 4.51 -6.21
CA THR A 28 6.95 4.02 -4.84
C THR A 28 6.35 5.06 -3.88
N VAL A 29 5.50 4.59 -2.97
CA VAL A 29 4.91 5.37 -1.89
C VAL A 29 5.54 4.86 -0.59
N GLU A 30 6.41 5.66 0.00
CA GLU A 30 7.03 5.35 1.30
C GLU A 30 6.15 5.84 2.44
N VAL A 31 6.15 5.10 3.54
CA VAL A 31 5.49 5.47 4.80
C VAL A 31 6.42 5.17 5.98
N ASP A 32 6.01 5.54 7.19
CA ASP A 32 6.83 5.39 8.40
C ASP A 32 6.86 3.96 8.99
N ARG A 33 6.02 3.05 8.47
CA ARG A 33 5.75 1.73 9.06
C ARG A 33 5.52 0.64 8.01
N GLY A 34 5.43 -0.63 8.41
CA GLY A 34 5.30 -1.74 7.47
C GLY A 34 3.92 -1.75 6.79
N CYS A 35 3.89 -1.84 5.46
CA CYS A 35 2.67 -1.93 4.66
C CYS A 35 2.25 -3.38 4.44
N PHE A 36 1.05 -3.77 4.87
CA PHE A 36 0.53 -5.13 4.79
C PHE A 36 -0.42 -5.35 3.61
N ALA A 37 -1.17 -4.32 3.23
CA ALA A 37 -2.06 -4.35 2.07
C ALA A 37 -2.24 -2.95 1.51
N CYS A 38 -2.59 -2.86 0.23
CA CYS A 38 -2.99 -1.60 -0.38
C CYS A 38 -4.04 -1.82 -1.46
N MET A 39 -4.94 -0.84 -1.62
CA MET A 39 -5.93 -0.82 -2.68
C MET A 39 -6.25 0.62 -3.09
N LEU A 40 -6.61 0.81 -4.35
CA LEU A 40 -7.14 2.10 -4.82
C LEU A 40 -8.64 2.18 -4.56
N GLY A 41 -9.11 3.36 -4.17
CA GLY A 41 -10.52 3.66 -3.91
C GLY A 41 -10.75 5.17 -3.84
N GLY A 42 -11.77 5.59 -3.10
CA GLY A 42 -12.19 6.99 -3.05
C GLY A 42 -13.18 7.35 -4.16
N ALA A 43 -13.72 8.57 -4.14
CA ALA A 43 -14.82 8.97 -5.01
C ALA A 43 -14.42 9.04 -6.50
N ASP A 44 -13.18 9.40 -6.79
CA ASP A 44 -12.60 9.43 -8.15
C ASP A 44 -11.67 8.23 -8.41
N GLY A 45 -11.57 7.32 -7.44
CA GLY A 45 -10.74 6.15 -7.49
C GLY A 45 -9.24 6.38 -7.31
N LYS A 46 -8.81 7.60 -6.94
CA LYS A 46 -7.40 8.02 -6.90
C LYS A 46 -6.78 8.07 -5.50
N THR A 47 -7.48 7.56 -4.49
CA THR A 47 -6.92 7.41 -3.15
C THR A 47 -6.35 6.00 -2.98
N LEU A 48 -5.04 5.89 -2.75
CA LEU A 48 -4.41 4.66 -2.30
C LEU A 48 -4.60 4.49 -0.79
N PHE A 49 -5.41 3.52 -0.39
CA PHE A 49 -5.52 3.08 0.99
C PHE A 49 -4.41 2.08 1.30
N VAL A 50 -3.75 2.26 2.44
CA VAL A 50 -2.66 1.39 2.91
C VAL A 50 -2.95 0.90 4.31
N LEU A 51 -3.05 -0.42 4.49
CA LEU A 51 -3.10 -1.04 5.81
C LEU A 51 -1.66 -1.18 6.32
N ALA A 52 -1.34 -0.52 7.41
CA ALA A 52 0.03 -0.37 7.86
C ALA A 52 0.15 -0.59 9.38
N ASN A 53 1.31 -1.09 9.83
CA ASN A 53 1.57 -1.34 11.25
C ASN A 53 3.04 -1.10 11.59
N ASP A 54 3.34 -0.70 12.83
CA ASP A 54 4.71 -0.75 13.36
C ASP A 54 5.13 -2.23 13.50
N TRP A 55 5.75 -2.75 12.46
CA TRP A 55 6.19 -4.14 12.37
C TRP A 55 7.65 -4.27 12.75
N ARG A 56 7.91 -4.96 13.87
CA ARG A 56 9.26 -5.21 14.41
C ARG A 56 9.71 -6.67 14.23
N GLY A 57 9.06 -7.39 13.31
CA GLY A 57 9.35 -8.78 12.99
C GLY A 57 8.53 -9.79 13.82
N PRO A 58 8.64 -11.09 13.49
CA PRO A 58 7.82 -12.15 14.09
C PRO A 58 7.91 -12.24 15.62
N ALA A 59 9.07 -11.89 16.19
CA ALA A 59 9.28 -11.89 17.64
C ALA A 59 8.37 -10.91 18.39
N SER A 60 7.85 -9.89 17.70
CA SER A 60 6.95 -8.86 18.26
C SER A 60 5.46 -9.15 18.06
N MET A 61 5.07 -10.30 17.48
CA MET A 61 3.65 -10.62 17.22
C MET A 61 2.77 -10.66 18.48
N GLY A 62 3.36 -10.90 19.65
CA GLY A 62 2.64 -10.92 20.93
C GLY A 62 2.45 -9.53 21.57
N ASP A 63 3.04 -8.47 21.01
CA ASP A 63 2.90 -7.12 21.56
C ASP A 63 1.47 -6.59 21.35
N SER A 64 0.86 -6.07 22.42
CA SER A 64 -0.52 -5.58 22.42
C SER A 64 -0.66 -4.08 22.12
N ALA A 65 0.41 -3.42 21.67
CA ALA A 65 0.46 -1.96 21.52
C ALA A 65 -0.50 -1.38 20.46
N GLY A 66 -1.17 -2.22 19.65
CA GLY A 66 -2.27 -1.78 18.78
C GLY A 66 -1.90 -0.66 17.80
N THR A 67 -0.77 -0.81 17.09
CA THR A 67 -0.18 0.24 16.23
C THR A 67 -0.68 0.24 14.78
N GLY A 68 -1.70 -0.55 14.48
CA GLY A 68 -2.31 -0.67 13.16
C GLY A 68 -3.02 0.62 12.74
N GLN A 69 -2.82 1.03 11.49
CA GLN A 69 -3.40 2.23 10.88
C GLN A 69 -3.83 1.98 9.44
N VAL A 70 -4.86 2.70 9.01
CA VAL A 70 -5.18 2.89 7.59
C VAL A 70 -4.68 4.26 7.19
N LEU A 71 -3.72 4.29 6.27
CA LEU A 71 -3.18 5.52 5.69
C LEU A 71 -3.80 5.75 4.31
N THR A 72 -3.83 7.00 3.87
CA THR A 72 -4.31 7.40 2.55
C THR A 72 -3.28 8.24 1.84
N VAL A 73 -3.03 7.95 0.56
CA VAL A 73 -2.14 8.73 -0.31
C VAL A 73 -2.84 8.99 -1.63
N GLU A 74 -2.85 10.23 -2.07
CA GLU A 74 -3.39 10.60 -3.39
C GLU A 74 -2.43 10.15 -4.49
N VAL A 75 -2.98 9.56 -5.55
CA VAL A 75 -2.23 9.10 -6.73
C VAL A 75 -2.86 9.62 -8.02
N ASN A 76 -2.16 9.50 -9.15
CA ASN A 76 -2.64 10.07 -10.41
C ASN A 76 -3.58 9.14 -11.19
N VAL A 77 -3.50 7.83 -10.96
CA VAL A 77 -4.17 6.79 -11.76
C VAL A 77 -5.25 6.10 -10.92
N PRO A 78 -6.51 6.05 -11.37
CA PRO A 78 -7.60 5.49 -10.58
C PRO A 78 -7.60 3.96 -10.57
N HIS A 79 -8.40 3.34 -9.69
CA HIS A 79 -8.60 1.90 -9.68
C HIS A 79 -9.13 1.37 -11.02
N ALA A 80 -8.88 0.08 -11.28
CA ALA A 80 -9.56 -0.65 -12.35
C ALA A 80 -10.71 -1.46 -11.73
N GLY A 81 -11.92 -1.34 -12.25
CA GLY A 81 -13.08 -2.11 -11.79
C GLY A 81 -13.58 -1.71 -10.40
N TRP A 82 -14.25 -2.61 -9.69
CA TRP A 82 -14.63 -2.42 -8.29
C TRP A 82 -13.69 -3.25 -7.39
N PRO A 83 -13.37 -2.80 -6.17
CA PRO A 83 -12.82 -3.66 -5.13
C PRO A 83 -13.76 -4.84 -4.81
#